data_AF-A0A7D5ZLI1-F1
#
_entry.id   AF-A0A7D5ZLI1-F1
#
_cell.length_a   1.000
_cell.length_b   1.000
_cell.length_c   1.000
_cell.angle_alpha   90.00
_cell.angle_beta   90.00
_cell.angle_gamma   90.00
#
_symmetry.space_group_name_H-M   'P 1'
#
loop_
_entity.id
_entity.type
_entity.pdbx_description
1 polymer ?
#
loop_
_entity_poly.entity_id
_entity_poly.type
_entity_poly.pdbx_seq_one_letter_code
_entity_poly.pdbx_strand_id
1 'polypeptide(L)'
;MNPMSQSKTSEQLRRAWVEHPHFRYRGCAPDPDDPLRMVGDPGLHVGAHHGPDAFAPEGQKERRAREERAIEVCLNCPVMVQCDRYASSVTPDGRLAEPEGVWGGRRSLERHKALIQARVAVTAAPDSAFQTEQKQAVLAALARCWEPLAVAAAAGMDVRTANWQRSQLVRLLGLPKTVSRMRVLAAARERGLLDGVRVMPDDGTVPALAPPTKLPAPAQAPAAGGVVVQMRRPRRSHAAMPGQLSFESLVPTTSGVAA
;
A
#
# COMPACT_ATOMS: atom_id res chain seq x y z
N MET A 1 14.03 -22.79 -20.53
CA MET A 1 14.27 -22.58 -19.09
C MET A 1 14.36 -21.09 -18.85
N ASN A 2 13.30 -20.48 -18.34
CA ASN A 2 13.25 -19.04 -18.06
C ASN A 2 13.91 -18.83 -16.69
N PRO A 3 15.04 -18.10 -16.56
CA PRO A 3 15.61 -17.85 -15.25
C PRO A 3 14.62 -16.94 -14.52
N MET A 4 13.88 -17.50 -13.55
CA MET A 4 13.22 -16.66 -12.56
C MET A 4 14.32 -15.84 -11.92
N SER A 5 14.39 -14.56 -12.30
CA SER A 5 15.24 -13.55 -11.68
C SER A 5 14.98 -13.62 -10.18
N GLN A 6 15.84 -14.30 -9.44
CA GLN A 6 15.71 -14.43 -8.00
C GLN A 6 15.75 -13.01 -7.44
N SER A 7 14.61 -12.55 -6.96
CA SER A 7 14.51 -11.25 -6.31
C SER A 7 15.47 -11.24 -5.13
N LYS A 8 16.42 -10.30 -5.11
CA LYS A 8 17.39 -10.18 -4.02
C LYS A 8 16.66 -10.05 -2.68
N THR A 9 17.16 -10.74 -1.66
CA THR A 9 16.65 -10.63 -0.29
C THR A 9 16.95 -9.24 0.29
N SER A 10 16.23 -8.85 1.34
CA SER A 10 16.51 -7.59 2.06
C SER A 10 17.97 -7.49 2.52
N GLU A 11 18.56 -8.58 2.97
CA GLU A 11 19.97 -8.63 3.38
C GLU A 11 20.94 -8.41 2.20
N GLN A 12 20.67 -9.03 1.06
CA GLN A 12 21.46 -8.83 -0.16
C GLN A 12 21.34 -7.40 -0.68
N LEU A 13 20.16 -6.79 -0.56
CA LEU A 13 19.93 -5.39 -0.92
C LEU A 13 20.66 -4.45 0.05
N ARG A 14 20.65 -4.75 1.36
CA ARG A 14 21.43 -4.01 2.36
C ARG A 14 22.91 -4.04 2.02
N ARG A 15 23.45 -5.22 1.72
CA ARG A 15 24.85 -5.41 1.33
C ARG A 15 25.19 -4.60 0.09
N ALA A 16 24.38 -4.71 -0.96
CA ALA A 16 24.57 -3.95 -2.19
C ALA A 16 24.49 -2.43 -2.00
N TRP A 17 23.69 -1.95 -1.03
CA TRP A 17 23.63 -0.54 -0.67
C TRP A 17 24.88 -0.09 0.08
N VAL A 18 25.32 -0.83 1.11
CA VAL A 18 26.50 -0.50 1.92
C VAL A 18 27.81 -0.58 1.12
N GLU A 19 27.93 -1.56 0.24
CA GLU A 19 29.11 -1.76 -0.62
C GLU A 19 29.11 -0.84 -1.86
N HIS A 20 28.08 -0.02 -2.05
CA HIS A 20 28.01 0.87 -3.20
C HIS A 20 29.21 1.85 -3.19
N PRO A 21 29.90 2.08 -4.32
CA PRO A 21 31.10 2.94 -4.36
C PRO A 21 30.90 4.34 -3.79
N HIS A 22 29.67 4.86 -3.90
CA HIS A 22 29.28 6.18 -3.40
C HIS A 22 28.61 6.16 -2.02
N PHE A 23 28.55 5.03 -1.32
CA PHE A 23 27.89 4.92 -0.01
C PHE A 23 28.50 5.87 1.04
N ARG A 24 29.82 6.10 0.97
CA ARG A 24 30.50 7.06 1.84
C ARG A 24 30.06 8.51 1.63
N TYR A 25 29.50 8.82 0.46
CA TYR A 25 29.03 10.15 0.06
C TYR A 25 27.50 10.29 0.14
N ARG A 26 26.84 9.41 0.89
CA ARG A 26 25.39 9.54 1.09
C ARG A 26 25.08 10.85 1.83
N GLY A 27 24.03 11.56 1.42
CA GLY A 27 23.68 12.85 2.01
C GLY A 27 23.38 12.78 3.51
N CYS A 28 22.85 11.65 3.99
CA CYS A 28 22.59 11.43 5.41
C CYS A 28 23.82 10.99 6.24
N ALA A 29 25.01 10.94 5.65
CA ALA A 29 26.23 10.67 6.42
C ALA A 29 26.53 11.84 7.37
N PRO A 30 27.14 11.57 8.55
CA PRO A 30 27.68 12.61 9.42
C PRO A 30 28.69 13.47 8.67
N ASP A 31 28.62 14.78 8.89
CA ASP A 31 29.59 15.74 8.38
C ASP A 31 30.97 15.53 9.05
N PRO A 32 32.08 15.57 8.30
CA PRO A 32 33.42 15.40 8.88
C PRO A 32 33.81 16.45 9.91
N ASP A 33 33.31 17.69 9.75
CA ASP A 33 33.64 18.83 10.59
C ASP A 33 32.65 18.97 11.76
N ASP A 34 31.37 18.61 11.56
CA ASP A 34 30.36 18.52 12.62
C ASP A 34 29.59 17.17 12.55
N PRO A 35 30.02 16.14 13.29
CA PRO A 35 29.40 14.81 13.26
C PRO A 35 27.93 14.77 13.70
N LEU A 36 27.40 15.84 14.29
CA LEU A 36 25.96 15.95 14.60
C LEU A 36 25.14 16.44 13.41
N ARG A 37 25.78 16.86 12.31
CA ARG A 37 25.13 17.38 11.10
C ARG A 37 25.30 16.44 9.91
N MET A 38 24.45 16.61 8.91
CA MET A 38 24.51 15.82 7.68
C MET A 38 25.38 16.49 6.63
N VAL A 39 26.17 15.71 5.90
CA VAL A 39 26.95 16.18 4.75
C VAL A 39 26.05 16.83 3.68
N GLY A 40 24.86 16.25 3.46
CA GLY A 40 23.93 16.75 2.44
C GLY A 40 23.16 18.02 2.83
N ASP A 41 23.14 18.36 4.13
CA ASP A 41 22.57 19.61 4.66
C ASP A 41 23.16 19.84 6.07
N PRO A 42 24.20 20.68 6.19
CA PRO A 42 24.82 21.00 7.48
C PRO A 42 23.86 21.67 8.47
N GLY A 43 22.72 22.20 8.01
CA GLY A 43 21.67 22.75 8.86
C GLY A 43 20.77 21.69 9.50
N LEU A 44 20.94 20.41 9.16
CA LEU A 44 20.09 19.30 9.61
C LEU A 44 20.86 18.33 10.50
N HIS A 45 20.27 17.94 11.63
CA HIS A 45 20.88 16.98 12.55
C HIS A 45 20.88 15.56 11.96
N VAL A 46 21.93 14.76 12.15
CA VAL A 46 22.08 13.37 11.64
C VAL A 46 20.89 12.44 11.93
N GLY A 47 20.19 12.69 13.05
CA GLY A 47 18.97 11.95 13.42
C GLY A 47 17.70 12.31 12.63
N ALA A 48 17.72 13.33 11.76
CA ALA A 48 16.51 13.84 11.12
C ALA A 48 15.79 12.83 10.20
N HIS A 49 16.51 11.83 9.67
CA HIS A 49 15.93 10.77 8.85
C HIS A 49 15.21 9.71 9.68
N HIS A 50 15.59 9.49 10.94
CA HIS A 50 14.93 8.53 11.83
C HIS A 50 13.85 9.21 12.70
N GLY A 51 13.93 10.53 12.85
CA GLY A 51 13.11 11.30 13.78
C GLY A 51 13.70 11.29 15.19
N PRO A 52 13.22 12.18 16.08
CA PRO A 52 13.64 12.17 17.48
C PRO A 52 13.00 10.99 18.21
N ASP A 53 13.44 9.78 17.90
CA ASP A 53 13.07 8.58 18.64
C ASP A 53 13.90 8.52 19.92
N ALA A 54 13.37 9.15 20.99
CA ALA A 54 13.41 8.67 22.39
C ALA A 54 13.12 9.76 23.45
N PHE A 55 13.26 11.08 23.14
CA PHE A 55 13.45 12.08 24.21
C PHE A 55 12.47 13.27 24.24
N ALA A 56 11.70 13.56 23.18
CA ALA A 56 10.67 14.60 23.23
C ALA A 56 9.53 14.38 22.21
N PRO A 57 8.26 14.61 22.58
CA PRO A 57 7.15 14.56 21.64
C PRO A 57 7.28 15.71 20.62
N GLU A 58 7.46 15.36 19.36
CA GLU A 58 7.48 16.29 18.24
C GLU A 58 6.07 16.54 17.70
N GLY A 59 5.71 17.81 17.45
CA GLY A 59 4.43 18.16 16.85
C GLY A 59 4.30 17.68 15.41
N GLN A 60 3.08 17.39 14.94
CA GLN A 60 2.86 16.87 13.57
C GLN A 60 3.42 17.81 12.48
N LYS A 61 3.33 19.13 12.69
CA LYS A 61 3.86 20.12 11.75
C LYS A 61 5.39 20.09 11.68
N GLU A 62 6.03 20.02 12.85
CA GLU A 62 7.49 19.94 12.97
C GLU A 62 8.02 18.66 12.34
N ARG A 63 7.36 17.53 12.62
CA ARG A 63 7.64 16.24 11.99
C ARG A 63 7.62 16.32 10.49
N ARG A 64 6.57 16.92 9.91
CA ARG A 64 6.45 17.04 8.45
C ARG A 64 7.56 17.91 7.86
N ALA A 65 7.86 19.05 8.50
CA ALA A 65 8.93 19.94 8.05
C ALA A 65 10.30 19.25 8.11
N ARG A 66 10.59 18.49 9.18
CA ARG A 66 11.81 17.70 9.30
C ARG A 66 11.89 16.61 8.24
N GLU A 67 10.80 15.86 8.03
CA GLU A 67 10.72 14.84 6.99
C GLU A 67 10.92 15.44 5.58
N GLU A 68 10.36 16.62 5.31
CA GLU A 68 10.53 17.34 4.04
C GLU A 68 11.99 17.70 3.78
N ARG A 69 12.68 18.26 4.78
CA ARG A 69 14.13 18.54 4.67
C ARG A 69 14.96 17.26 4.50
N ALA A 70 14.63 16.19 5.22
CA ALA A 70 15.30 14.91 5.05
C ALA A 70 15.09 14.33 3.63
N ILE A 71 13.92 14.51 3.04
CA ILE A 71 13.64 14.11 1.66
C ILE A 71 14.52 14.93 0.69
N GLU A 72 14.67 16.24 0.88
CA GLU A 72 15.55 17.08 0.04
C GLU A 72 17.00 16.59 0.05
N VAL A 73 17.51 16.17 1.22
CA VAL A 73 18.83 15.53 1.33
C VAL A 73 18.89 14.22 0.54
N CYS A 74 17.83 13.39 0.62
CA CYS A 74 17.75 12.14 -0.14
C CYS A 74 17.77 12.35 -1.65
N LEU A 75 17.09 13.39 -2.16
CA LEU A 75 16.98 13.64 -3.60
C LEU A 75 18.32 13.93 -4.28
N ASN A 76 19.30 14.43 -3.51
CA ASN A 76 20.66 14.70 -3.97
C ASN A 76 21.65 13.56 -3.64
N CYS A 77 21.17 12.47 -3.03
CA CYS A 77 22.02 11.40 -2.53
C CYS A 77 22.41 10.42 -3.66
N PRO A 78 23.71 10.15 -3.88
CA PRO A 78 24.17 9.30 -4.98
C PRO A 78 23.80 7.81 -4.83
N VAL A 79 23.30 7.42 -3.65
CA VAL A 79 22.85 6.05 -3.35
C VAL A 79 21.35 5.98 -3.05
N MET A 80 20.58 7.02 -3.42
CA MET A 80 19.14 7.12 -3.13
C MET A 80 18.38 5.88 -3.61
N VAL A 81 18.64 5.39 -4.82
CA VAL A 81 17.92 4.27 -5.42
C VAL A 81 18.22 2.95 -4.69
N GLN A 82 19.47 2.70 -4.33
CA GLN A 82 19.88 1.50 -3.60
C GLN A 82 19.33 1.53 -2.17
N CYS A 83 19.38 2.71 -1.54
CA CYS A 83 18.78 3.00 -0.25
C CYS A 83 17.28 2.72 -0.26
N ASP A 84 16.53 3.26 -1.23
CA ASP A 84 15.09 3.06 -1.38
C ASP A 84 14.74 1.58 -1.58
N ARG A 85 15.49 0.89 -2.45
CA ARG A 85 15.30 -0.54 -2.74
C ARG A 85 15.48 -1.40 -1.49
N TYR A 86 16.53 -1.14 -0.71
CA TYR A 86 16.74 -1.83 0.55
C TYR A 86 15.64 -1.48 1.56
N ALA A 87 15.41 -0.20 1.85
CA ALA A 87 14.44 0.23 2.85
C ALA A 87 13.01 -0.28 2.55
N SER A 88 12.67 -0.42 1.26
CA SER A 88 11.36 -0.86 0.80
C SER A 88 11.25 -2.38 0.57
N SER A 89 12.33 -3.13 0.75
CA SER A 89 12.28 -4.58 0.57
C SER A 89 11.56 -5.26 1.72
N VAL A 90 10.99 -6.44 1.42
CA VAL A 90 10.17 -7.19 2.38
C VAL A 90 11.04 -8.24 3.07
N THR A 91 11.11 -8.18 4.39
CA THR A 91 11.78 -9.16 5.25
C THR A 91 10.96 -10.46 5.36
N PRO A 92 11.55 -11.58 5.83
CA PRO A 92 10.84 -12.87 5.91
C PRO A 92 9.56 -12.85 6.78
N ASP A 93 9.49 -11.99 7.78
CA ASP A 93 8.31 -11.73 8.62
C ASP A 93 7.25 -10.84 7.94
N GLY A 94 7.48 -10.45 6.69
CA GLY A 94 6.55 -9.64 5.90
C GLY A 94 6.53 -8.17 6.30
N ARG A 95 7.62 -7.62 6.84
CA ARG A 95 7.72 -6.18 7.14
C ARG A 95 8.66 -5.50 6.15
N LEU A 96 8.65 -4.17 6.16
CA LEU A 96 9.70 -3.41 5.46
C LEU A 96 11.02 -3.60 6.20
N ALA A 97 12.13 -3.64 5.48
CA ALA A 97 13.46 -3.70 6.09
C ALA A 97 13.73 -2.48 6.99
N GLU A 98 13.28 -1.30 6.55
CA GLU A 98 13.34 -0.07 7.34
C GLU A 98 11.93 0.52 7.47
N PRO A 99 11.19 0.12 8.53
CA PRO A 99 9.78 0.51 8.68
C PRO A 99 9.64 2.00 8.95
N GLU A 100 10.52 2.59 9.76
CA GLU A 100 10.40 3.98 10.18
C GLU A 100 11.32 4.92 9.42
N GLY A 101 11.08 6.23 9.57
CA GLY A 101 11.93 7.26 9.02
C GLY A 101 11.80 7.52 7.51
N VAL A 102 12.64 8.43 7.04
CA VAL A 102 12.81 8.83 5.63
C VAL A 102 13.96 8.04 5.04
N TRP A 103 13.69 7.36 3.92
CA TRP A 103 14.68 6.55 3.21
C TRP A 103 14.45 6.71 1.72
N GLY A 104 15.54 6.93 0.97
CA GLY A 104 15.47 6.98 -0.49
C GLY A 104 14.48 8.01 -1.04
N GLY A 105 14.25 9.10 -0.31
CA GLY A 105 13.30 10.15 -0.68
C GLY A 105 11.84 9.87 -0.35
N ARG A 106 11.53 8.80 0.39
CA ARG A 106 10.16 8.44 0.79
C ARG A 106 9.99 8.40 2.30
N ARG A 107 8.79 8.78 2.77
CA ARG A 107 8.39 8.66 4.18
C ARG A 107 7.99 7.22 4.52
N SER A 108 8.07 6.85 5.80
CA SER A 108 7.56 5.57 6.32
C SER A 108 6.14 5.27 5.83
N LEU A 109 5.23 6.24 5.93
CA LEU A 109 3.83 6.08 5.51
C LEU A 109 3.70 5.73 4.02
N GLU A 110 4.53 6.32 3.16
CA GLU A 110 4.48 6.10 1.70
C GLU A 110 4.97 4.71 1.35
N ARG A 111 6.08 4.26 1.97
CA ARG A 111 6.60 2.89 1.77
C ARG A 111 5.60 1.85 2.27
N HIS A 112 4.98 2.07 3.44
CA HIS A 112 3.94 1.18 3.96
C HIS A 112 2.71 1.11 3.05
N LYS A 113 2.23 2.25 2.54
CA LYS A 113 1.14 2.28 1.55
C LYS A 113 1.51 1.49 0.30
N ALA A 114 2.73 1.64 -0.21
CA ALA A 114 3.20 0.89 -1.37
C ALA A 114 3.25 -0.63 -1.10
N LEU A 115 3.72 -1.06 0.07
CA LEU A 115 3.70 -2.47 0.47
C LEU A 115 2.28 -3.05 0.52
N ILE A 116 1.34 -2.32 1.13
CA ILE A 116 -0.08 -2.74 1.20
C ILE A 116 -0.65 -2.84 -0.22
N GLN A 117 -0.41 -1.85 -1.08
CA GLN A 117 -0.85 -1.88 -2.46
C GLN A 117 -0.27 -3.07 -3.23
N ALA A 118 1.02 -3.36 -3.07
CA ALA A 118 1.66 -4.52 -3.69
C ALA A 118 1.03 -5.83 -3.22
N ARG A 119 0.74 -5.98 -1.91
CA ARG A 119 0.04 -7.16 -1.38
C ARG A 119 -1.35 -7.34 -1.96
N VAL A 120 -2.10 -6.25 -2.10
CA VAL A 120 -3.44 -6.27 -2.67
C VAL A 120 -3.38 -6.59 -4.17
N ALA A 121 -2.41 -6.02 -4.90
CA ALA A 121 -2.23 -6.26 -6.33
C ALA A 121 -1.73 -7.68 -6.66
N VAL A 122 -0.84 -8.24 -5.82
CA VAL A 122 -0.32 -9.61 -5.96
C VAL A 122 -1.42 -10.64 -5.66
N THR A 123 -2.42 -10.31 -4.86
CA THR A 123 -3.54 -11.21 -4.57
C THR A 123 -4.66 -11.07 -5.60
N ALA A 124 -4.38 -11.28 -6.89
CA ALA A 124 -5.44 -11.70 -7.80
C ALA A 124 -5.88 -13.10 -7.34
N ALA A 125 -7.15 -13.26 -6.99
CA ALA A 125 -7.67 -14.48 -6.39
C ALA A 125 -7.42 -15.70 -7.31
N PRO A 126 -7.27 -16.92 -6.76
CA PRO A 126 -7.15 -18.13 -7.59
C PRO A 126 -8.38 -18.31 -8.49
N ASP A 127 -8.23 -19.02 -9.61
CA ASP A 127 -9.31 -19.20 -10.59
C ASP A 127 -10.54 -19.90 -9.99
N SER A 128 -10.35 -20.74 -8.96
CA SER A 128 -11.43 -21.34 -8.16
C SER A 128 -12.37 -20.30 -7.54
N ALA A 129 -11.88 -19.10 -7.23
CA ALA A 129 -12.71 -18.02 -6.70
C ALA A 129 -13.72 -17.47 -7.72
N PHE A 130 -13.58 -17.78 -9.02
CA PHE A 130 -14.46 -17.35 -10.10
C PHE A 130 -15.49 -18.40 -10.51
N GLN A 131 -15.37 -19.64 -10.02
CA GLN A 131 -16.18 -20.78 -10.48
C GLN A 131 -17.65 -20.78 -10.01
N THR A 132 -18.06 -19.81 -9.20
CA THR A 132 -19.47 -19.68 -8.82
C THR A 132 -20.32 -19.30 -10.03
N GLU A 133 -21.45 -19.95 -10.23
CA GLU A 133 -22.37 -19.70 -11.37
C GLU A 133 -22.70 -18.20 -11.52
N GLN A 134 -22.96 -17.50 -10.41
CA GLN A 134 -23.27 -16.06 -10.43
C GLN A 134 -22.14 -15.20 -11.02
N LYS A 135 -20.88 -15.52 -10.71
CA LYS A 135 -19.72 -14.77 -11.24
C LYS A 135 -19.51 -15.05 -12.72
N GLN A 136 -19.63 -16.32 -13.12
CA GLN A 136 -19.52 -16.71 -14.52
C GLN A 136 -20.65 -16.09 -15.35
N ALA A 137 -21.88 -16.11 -14.85
CA ALA A 137 -23.03 -15.49 -15.49
C ALA A 137 -22.84 -13.97 -15.67
N VAL A 138 -22.40 -13.26 -14.63
CA VAL A 138 -22.13 -11.82 -14.72
C VAL A 138 -20.95 -11.50 -15.63
N LEU A 139 -19.88 -12.30 -15.60
CA LEU A 139 -18.72 -12.11 -16.47
C LEU A 139 -19.08 -12.34 -17.95
N ALA A 140 -19.86 -13.39 -18.25
CA ALA A 140 -20.38 -13.65 -19.59
C ALA A 140 -21.39 -12.58 -20.04
N ALA A 141 -22.24 -12.07 -19.14
CA ALA A 141 -23.14 -10.96 -19.42
C ALA A 141 -22.36 -9.68 -19.73
N LEU A 142 -21.33 -9.35 -18.94
CA LEU A 142 -20.44 -8.22 -19.17
C LEU A 142 -19.70 -8.31 -20.51
N ALA A 143 -19.42 -9.51 -21.01
CA ALA A 143 -18.81 -9.67 -22.33
C ALA A 143 -19.76 -9.22 -23.46
N ARG A 144 -21.08 -9.30 -23.26
CA ARG A 144 -22.10 -9.01 -24.27
C ARG A 144 -22.78 -7.65 -24.11
N CYS A 145 -22.87 -7.13 -22.89
CA CYS A 145 -23.57 -5.88 -22.59
C CYS A 145 -22.93 -5.18 -21.38
N TRP A 146 -23.30 -3.92 -21.12
CA TRP A 146 -22.69 -3.12 -20.05
C TRP A 146 -23.68 -2.34 -19.19
N GLU A 147 -24.86 -2.06 -19.72
CA GLU A 147 -25.93 -1.36 -19.01
C GLU A 147 -26.39 -2.21 -17.80
N PRO A 148 -26.54 -1.63 -16.60
CA PRO A 148 -26.80 -2.39 -15.38
C PRO A 148 -28.03 -3.31 -15.42
N LEU A 149 -29.15 -2.90 -16.00
CA LEU A 149 -30.35 -3.72 -16.15
C LEU A 149 -30.13 -4.84 -17.17
N ALA A 150 -29.47 -4.54 -18.30
CA ALA A 150 -29.16 -5.53 -19.33
C ALA A 150 -28.22 -6.62 -18.80
N VAL A 151 -27.19 -6.24 -18.03
CA VAL A 151 -26.26 -7.20 -17.41
C VAL A 151 -27.00 -8.08 -16.40
N ALA A 152 -27.87 -7.50 -15.57
CA ALA A 152 -28.64 -8.23 -14.58
C ALA A 152 -29.61 -9.24 -15.23
N ALA A 153 -30.35 -8.81 -16.25
CA ALA A 153 -31.25 -9.66 -17.03
C ALA A 153 -30.48 -10.80 -17.72
N ALA A 154 -29.36 -10.50 -18.38
CA ALA A 154 -28.53 -11.50 -19.05
C ALA A 154 -27.84 -12.48 -18.09
N ALA A 155 -27.64 -12.10 -16.83
CA ALA A 155 -27.07 -12.94 -15.80
C ALA A 155 -28.13 -13.68 -14.95
N GLY A 156 -29.42 -13.45 -15.19
CA GLY A 156 -30.51 -14.11 -14.46
C GLY A 156 -30.63 -13.71 -13.00
N MET A 157 -30.29 -12.45 -12.65
CA MET A 157 -30.33 -11.96 -11.27
C MET A 157 -30.80 -10.51 -11.19
N ASP A 158 -31.10 -10.02 -9.98
CA ASP A 158 -31.46 -8.61 -9.78
C ASP A 158 -30.24 -7.67 -9.95
N VAL A 159 -30.52 -6.40 -10.22
CA VAL A 159 -29.50 -5.36 -10.49
C VAL A 159 -28.51 -5.18 -9.35
N ARG A 160 -28.99 -5.28 -8.10
CA ARG A 160 -28.13 -5.09 -6.93
C ARG A 160 -27.14 -6.25 -6.81
N THR A 161 -27.61 -7.48 -6.98
CA THR A 161 -26.76 -8.69 -6.97
C THR A 161 -25.75 -8.66 -8.12
N ALA A 162 -26.19 -8.31 -9.34
CA ALA A 162 -25.29 -8.17 -10.48
C ALA A 162 -24.20 -7.11 -10.25
N ASN A 163 -24.56 -5.92 -9.75
CA ASN A 163 -23.60 -4.87 -9.46
C ASN A 163 -22.62 -5.23 -8.33
N TRP A 164 -23.09 -5.96 -7.32
CA TRP A 164 -22.21 -6.51 -6.30
C TRP A 164 -21.21 -7.51 -6.89
N GLN A 165 -21.67 -8.42 -7.75
CA GLN A 165 -20.79 -9.36 -8.44
C GLN A 165 -19.78 -8.66 -9.37
N ARG A 166 -20.17 -7.59 -10.09
CA ARG A 166 -19.25 -6.74 -10.87
C ARG A 166 -18.11 -6.21 -9.98
N SER A 167 -18.44 -5.71 -8.79
CA SER A 167 -17.46 -5.23 -7.82
C SER A 167 -16.57 -6.34 -7.28
N GLN A 168 -17.12 -7.53 -7.03
CA GLN A 168 -16.34 -8.70 -6.62
C GLN A 168 -15.37 -9.13 -7.73
N LEU A 169 -15.81 -9.19 -8.99
CA LEU A 169 -14.95 -9.56 -10.12
C LEU A 169 -13.76 -8.61 -10.26
N VAL A 170 -13.99 -7.29 -10.23
CA VAL A 170 -12.90 -6.28 -10.26
C VAL A 170 -11.91 -6.50 -9.11
N ARG A 171 -12.41 -6.74 -7.90
CA ARG A 171 -11.57 -7.01 -6.72
C ARG A 171 -10.78 -8.31 -6.86
N LEU A 172 -11.42 -9.39 -7.30
CA LEU A 172 -10.80 -10.71 -7.44
C LEU A 172 -9.75 -10.72 -8.56
N LEU A 173 -9.92 -9.90 -9.60
CA LEU A 173 -8.92 -9.70 -10.66
C LEU A 173 -7.78 -8.75 -10.25
N GLY A 174 -7.80 -8.21 -9.02
CA GLY A 174 -6.77 -7.28 -8.55
C GLY A 174 -6.80 -5.92 -9.27
N LEU A 175 -7.95 -5.54 -9.84
CA LEU A 175 -8.08 -4.33 -10.65
C LEU A 175 -8.58 -3.13 -9.82
N PRO A 176 -8.20 -1.90 -10.17
CA PRO A 176 -8.69 -0.70 -9.48
C PRO A 176 -10.18 -0.47 -9.77
N LYS A 177 -10.88 0.23 -8.87
CA LYS A 177 -12.33 0.50 -9.02
C LYS A 177 -12.68 1.35 -10.25
N THR A 178 -11.73 2.13 -10.77
CA THR A 178 -11.89 3.00 -11.95
C THR A 178 -11.64 2.26 -13.27
N VAL A 179 -11.44 0.94 -13.22
CA VAL A 179 -11.13 0.13 -14.41
C VAL A 179 -12.29 0.13 -15.41
N SER A 180 -11.96 0.23 -16.70
CA SER A 180 -12.92 0.05 -17.79
C SER A 180 -13.42 -1.41 -17.89
N ARG A 181 -14.59 -1.61 -18.49
CA ARG A 181 -15.15 -2.93 -18.80
C ARG A 181 -14.16 -3.75 -19.64
N MET A 182 -13.58 -3.17 -20.69
CA MET A 182 -12.65 -3.89 -21.57
C MET A 182 -11.39 -4.35 -20.86
N ARG A 183 -10.85 -3.58 -19.92
CA ARG A 183 -9.69 -4.01 -19.11
C ARG A 183 -10.03 -5.17 -18.17
N VAL A 184 -11.25 -5.21 -17.62
CA VAL A 184 -11.73 -6.38 -16.84
C VAL A 184 -11.84 -7.62 -17.72
N LEU A 185 -12.44 -7.49 -18.91
CA LEU A 185 -12.60 -8.62 -19.84
C LEU A 185 -11.26 -9.11 -20.40
N ALA A 186 -10.29 -8.21 -20.64
CA ALA A 186 -8.94 -8.58 -21.02
C ALA A 186 -8.25 -9.40 -19.92
N ALA A 187 -8.26 -8.92 -18.68
CA ALA A 187 -7.69 -9.63 -17.53
C ALA A 187 -8.38 -10.99 -17.30
N ALA A 188 -9.71 -11.06 -17.49
CA ALA A 188 -10.44 -12.32 -17.40
C ALA A 188 -10.06 -13.31 -18.52
N ARG A 189 -9.84 -12.82 -19.74
CA ARG A 189 -9.42 -13.65 -20.88
C ARG A 189 -7.99 -14.16 -20.74
N GLU A 190 -7.08 -13.35 -20.22
CA GLU A 190 -5.71 -13.77 -19.88
C GLU A 190 -5.69 -14.94 -18.88
N ARG A 191 -6.76 -15.10 -18.10
CA ARG A 191 -6.96 -16.19 -17.13
C ARG A 191 -7.86 -17.33 -17.62
N GLY A 192 -8.27 -17.33 -18.90
CA GLY A 192 -9.17 -18.38 -19.44
C GLY A 192 -10.60 -18.35 -18.90
N LEU A 193 -11.01 -17.29 -18.18
CA LEU A 193 -12.34 -17.21 -17.56
C LEU A 193 -13.48 -16.91 -18.56
N LEU A 194 -13.13 -16.65 -19.82
CA LEU A 194 -14.03 -16.28 -20.91
C LEU A 194 -13.91 -17.23 -22.11
N ASP A 195 -13.42 -18.45 -21.89
CA ASP A 195 -13.27 -19.44 -22.95
C ASP A 195 -14.62 -19.74 -23.61
N GLY A 196 -14.67 -19.61 -24.95
CA GLY A 196 -15.90 -19.76 -25.73
C GLY A 196 -16.87 -18.58 -25.67
N VAL A 197 -16.57 -17.51 -24.92
CA VAL A 197 -17.43 -16.33 -24.82
C VAL A 197 -16.97 -15.24 -25.79
N ARG A 198 -17.84 -14.85 -26.74
CA ARG A 198 -17.59 -13.72 -27.63
C ARG A 198 -17.69 -12.40 -26.85
N VAL A 199 -16.60 -11.63 -26.84
CA VAL A 199 -16.56 -10.28 -26.27
C VAL A 199 -17.00 -9.26 -27.31
N MET A 200 -18.04 -8.48 -26.98
CA MET A 200 -18.46 -7.32 -27.74
C MET A 200 -17.55 -6.14 -27.39
N PRO A 201 -16.78 -5.58 -28.34
CA PRO A 201 -15.89 -4.47 -28.07
C PRO A 201 -16.67 -3.19 -27.72
N ASP A 202 -16.04 -2.31 -26.95
CA ASP A 202 -16.44 -0.92 -26.76
C ASP A 202 -15.20 -0.01 -26.93
N ASP A 203 -15.40 1.31 -26.83
CA ASP A 203 -14.36 2.33 -27.01
C ASP A 203 -13.38 2.45 -25.81
N GLY A 204 -13.53 1.63 -24.78
CA GLY A 204 -12.73 1.62 -23.57
C GLY A 204 -13.18 2.64 -22.51
N THR A 205 -14.21 3.44 -22.78
CA THR A 205 -14.71 4.45 -21.83
C THR A 205 -15.74 3.89 -20.85
N VAL A 206 -16.34 2.74 -21.19
CA VAL A 206 -17.38 2.10 -20.37
C VAL A 206 -16.79 1.63 -19.04
N PRO A 207 -17.29 2.12 -17.88
CA PRO A 207 -16.78 1.69 -16.58
C PRO A 207 -17.19 0.24 -16.28
N ALA A 208 -16.28 -0.53 -15.68
CA ALA A 208 -16.59 -1.90 -15.27
C ALA A 208 -17.60 -1.96 -14.13
N LEU A 209 -17.58 -0.97 -13.24
CA LEU A 209 -18.55 -0.84 -12.15
C LEU A 209 -19.67 0.09 -12.60
N ALA A 210 -20.91 -0.30 -12.33
CA ALA A 210 -22.04 0.59 -12.52
C ALA A 210 -21.88 1.83 -11.63
N PRO A 211 -22.23 3.04 -12.11
CA PRO A 211 -22.30 4.21 -11.25
C PRO A 211 -23.29 3.93 -10.11
N PRO A 212 -23.06 4.48 -8.90
CA PRO A 212 -23.98 4.28 -7.79
C PRO A 212 -25.36 4.79 -8.20
N THR A 213 -26.34 3.90 -8.18
CA THR A 213 -27.74 4.27 -8.37
C THR A 213 -28.10 5.21 -7.22
N LYS A 214 -28.20 6.52 -7.48
CA LYS A 214 -28.90 7.42 -6.56
C LYS A 214 -30.35 6.95 -6.56
N LEU A 215 -30.73 6.12 -5.60
CA LEU A 215 -32.14 5.82 -5.37
C LEU A 215 -32.84 7.17 -5.13
N PRO A 216 -33.97 7.47 -5.78
CA PRO A 216 -34.77 8.62 -5.39
C PRO A 216 -35.08 8.50 -3.90
N ALA A 217 -34.93 9.60 -3.17
CA ALA A 217 -35.20 9.61 -1.74
C ALA A 217 -36.60 9.03 -1.51
N PRO A 218 -36.78 8.11 -0.55
CA PRO A 218 -38.12 7.67 -0.19
C PRO A 218 -38.92 8.92 0.17
N ALA A 219 -40.13 9.04 -0.40
CA ALA A 219 -41.06 10.11 -0.07
C ALA A 219 -41.14 10.18 1.46
N GLN A 220 -40.85 11.36 2.03
CA GLN A 220 -40.84 11.56 3.46
C GLN A 220 -42.22 11.17 4.00
N ALA A 221 -42.26 10.08 4.77
CA ALA A 221 -43.43 9.76 5.56
C ALA A 221 -43.67 10.92 6.55
N PRO A 222 -44.93 11.34 6.78
CA PRO A 222 -45.23 12.42 7.70
C PRO A 222 -44.64 12.10 9.08
N ALA A 223 -43.96 13.09 9.65
CA ALA A 223 -43.21 12.98 10.88
C ALA A 223 -44.12 12.58 12.06
N ALA A 224 -44.09 11.31 12.45
CA ALA A 224 -44.56 10.89 13.76
C ALA A 224 -43.46 11.23 14.78
N GLY A 225 -43.75 12.19 15.66
CA GLY A 225 -42.84 12.65 16.71
C GLY A 225 -42.46 11.52 17.66
N GLY A 226 -41.24 11.00 17.52
CA GLY A 226 -40.63 10.04 18.42
C GLY A 226 -39.36 10.65 19.05
N VAL A 227 -39.35 10.74 20.37
CA VAL A 227 -38.21 11.23 21.17
C VAL A 227 -37.02 10.27 21.04
N VAL A 228 -35.89 10.78 20.53
CA VAL A 228 -34.63 10.01 20.43
C VAL A 228 -33.84 10.18 21.72
N VAL A 229 -33.77 9.13 22.53
CA VAL A 229 -32.88 9.05 23.70
C VAL A 229 -31.46 8.72 23.21
N GLN A 230 -30.54 9.67 23.35
CA GLN A 230 -29.12 9.46 23.05
C GLN A 230 -28.43 8.67 24.17
N MET A 231 -28.11 7.40 23.93
CA MET A 231 -27.17 6.67 24.79
C MET A 231 -25.72 7.01 24.40
N ARG A 232 -24.97 7.63 25.33
CA ARG A 232 -23.53 7.86 25.22
C ARG A 232 -22.76 6.53 25.32
N ARG A 233 -21.92 6.24 24.32
CA ARG A 233 -20.97 5.12 24.36
C ARG A 233 -19.75 5.46 25.22
N PRO A 234 -19.25 4.54 26.07
CA PRO A 234 -18.03 4.74 26.85
C PRO A 234 -16.76 4.63 25.99
N ARG A 235 -15.77 5.48 26.31
CA ARG A 235 -14.42 5.51 25.71
C ARG A 235 -13.62 4.27 26.13
N ARG A 236 -13.01 3.58 25.17
CA ARG A 236 -11.99 2.54 25.42
C ARG A 236 -10.63 3.19 25.67
N SER A 237 -9.97 2.82 26.76
CA SER A 237 -8.56 3.10 27.05
C SER A 237 -7.66 2.16 26.23
N HIS A 238 -6.57 2.71 25.68
CA HIS A 238 -5.51 1.93 25.05
C HIS A 238 -4.52 1.45 26.12
N ALA A 239 -4.40 0.14 26.30
CA ALA A 239 -3.32 -0.49 27.05
C ALA A 239 -2.09 -0.66 26.13
N ALA A 240 -0.90 -0.37 26.68
CA ALA A 240 0.38 -0.55 26.01
C ALA A 240 0.72 -2.04 25.83
N MET A 241 1.29 -2.41 24.68
CA MET A 241 1.73 -3.77 24.37
C MET A 241 3.18 -3.99 24.84
N PRO A 242 3.50 -5.13 25.47
CA PRO A 242 4.87 -5.49 25.84
C PRO A 242 5.62 -6.08 24.62
N GLY A 243 6.88 -5.71 24.41
CA GLY A 243 7.74 -6.32 23.38
C GLY A 243 8.81 -5.45 22.70
N GLN A 244 9.10 -4.23 23.18
CA GLN A 244 10.27 -3.49 22.71
C GLN A 244 11.55 -4.08 23.33
N LEU A 245 12.47 -4.50 22.47
CA LEU A 245 13.80 -4.98 22.83
C LEU A 245 14.62 -3.80 23.38
N SER A 246 15.20 -3.96 24.58
CA SER A 246 16.12 -3.00 25.19
C SER A 246 17.54 -3.16 24.63
N PHE A 247 18.25 -2.03 24.61
CA PHE A 247 19.57 -1.81 24.01
C PHE A 247 20.75 -2.55 24.69
N GLU A 248 20.53 -3.28 25.78
CA GLU A 248 21.62 -3.99 26.50
C GLU A 248 22.28 -5.12 25.69
N SER A 249 21.71 -5.50 24.55
CA SER A 249 22.26 -6.55 23.68
C SER A 249 23.32 -6.07 22.67
N LEU A 250 23.64 -4.77 22.62
CA LEU A 250 24.49 -4.20 21.56
C LEU A 250 25.84 -3.63 22.04
N VAL A 251 26.22 -3.82 23.31
CA VAL A 251 27.54 -3.38 23.80
C VAL A 251 28.41 -4.61 24.12
N PRO A 252 29.57 -4.80 23.47
CA PRO A 252 30.54 -5.79 23.90
C PRO A 252 31.16 -5.32 25.23
N THR A 253 31.13 -6.19 26.23
CA THR A 253 31.76 -5.99 27.54
C THR A 253 33.27 -5.87 27.37
N THR A 254 33.80 -4.65 27.50
CA THR A 254 35.23 -4.46 27.72
C THR A 254 35.53 -4.59 29.21
N SER A 255 36.00 -5.77 29.60
CA SER A 255 36.69 -5.98 30.87
C SER A 255 38.06 -5.32 30.87
N GLY A 256 38.36 -4.59 31.97
CA GLY A 256 39.71 -4.33 32.48
C GLY A 256 40.45 -3.11 31.92
N VAL A 257 40.88 -2.20 32.78
CA VAL A 257 42.25 -2.11 33.34
C VAL A 257 42.22 -1.10 34.51
N ALA A 258 42.97 -1.46 35.55
CA ALA A 258 43.13 -0.75 36.82
C ALA A 258 43.89 0.58 36.73
N ALA A 259 43.61 1.48 37.67
CA ALA A 259 44.61 2.18 38.50
C ALA A 259 43.91 2.69 39.77
#